data_AF-A0A1G3UUW7-F1
#
_entry.id   AF-A0A1G3UUW7-F1
#
_cell.length_a   1.000
_cell.length_b   1.000
_cell.length_c   1.000
_cell.angle_alpha   90.00
_cell.angle_beta   90.00
_cell.angle_gamma   90.00
#
_symmetry.space_group_name_H-M   'P 1'
#
loop_
_entity.id
_entity.type
_entity.pdbx_description
1 polymer ?
#
loop_
_entity_poly.entity_id
_entity_poly.type
_entity_poly.pdbx_seq_one_letter_code
_entity_poly.pdbx_strand_id
1 'polypeptide(L)'
;MKKIILGFSLLLAFFTGCAQKEVAVISEPKVIEIQPVAEPKTDEDFIIRKAIVESALKYLNKNDGHDCSGFVDLVNSQSGEAFYKSDELYKYFDNTNRSKAIFNIMKTENKLVTTMLPKAGDLVFFEDTLQKTKRKSGSFNITHVGIVIQVDDDGTVHFIHNIQGKNKIDQLNMKFADSQVLSGKNVNSYLKRCPKNRQKQECLGSFFFSAYGAPTPNEYIELSKN
;
A
#
# COMPACT_ATOMS: atom_id res chain seq x y z
N MET A 1 56.76 43.14 9.55
CA MET A 1 57.97 43.46 8.76
C MET A 1 59.01 42.41 9.14
N LYS A 2 59.51 41.52 8.29
CA LYS A 2 60.26 41.72 7.04
C LYS A 2 60.13 40.49 6.14
N LYS A 3 60.03 40.74 4.83
CA LYS A 3 60.27 39.80 3.72
C LYS A 3 61.78 39.64 3.51
N ILE A 4 62.21 38.51 2.92
CA ILE A 4 63.37 38.26 2.03
C ILE A 4 63.19 36.79 1.54
N ILE A 5 62.78 36.50 0.29
CA ILE A 5 63.59 36.36 -0.97
C ILE A 5 64.67 35.28 -0.81
N LEU A 6 64.95 34.31 -1.68
CA LEU A 6 64.45 33.73 -2.94
C LEU A 6 65.42 32.55 -3.18
N GLY A 7 64.98 31.43 -3.75
CA GLY A 7 65.90 30.31 -4.04
C GLY A 7 65.26 29.25 -4.93
N PHE A 8 65.23 29.53 -6.22
CA PHE A 8 64.84 28.61 -7.30
C PHE A 8 65.88 27.49 -7.41
N SER A 9 65.46 26.23 -7.33
CA SER A 9 66.27 25.08 -7.77
C SER A 9 65.40 24.17 -8.63
N LEU A 10 65.73 24.16 -9.92
CA LEU A 10 65.06 23.42 -10.98
C LEU A 10 65.73 22.04 -11.08
N LEU A 11 65.07 20.98 -10.60
CA LEU A 11 65.46 19.60 -10.92
C LEU A 11 64.60 19.10 -12.08
N LEU A 12 65.19 19.00 -13.28
CA LEU A 12 64.65 18.23 -14.38
C LEU A 12 64.89 16.73 -14.12
N ALA A 13 63.82 15.97 -13.88
CA ALA A 13 63.84 14.51 -13.97
C ALA A 13 63.33 14.08 -15.34
N PHE A 14 64.23 13.53 -16.16
CA PHE A 14 63.92 12.86 -17.42
C PHE A 14 63.25 11.50 -17.10
N PHE A 15 61.94 11.40 -17.26
CA PHE A 15 61.26 10.11 -17.35
C PHE A 15 61.13 9.71 -18.82
N THR A 16 62.01 8.81 -19.23
CA THR A 16 61.95 8.11 -20.53
C THR A 16 60.71 7.23 -20.55
N GLY A 17 59.78 7.52 -21.45
CA GLY A 17 58.59 6.71 -21.68
C GLY A 17 58.90 5.45 -22.48
N CYS A 18 58.48 4.30 -21.96
CA CYS A 18 58.28 3.09 -22.75
C CYS A 18 56.78 2.94 -23.02
N ALA A 19 56.37 3.17 -24.27
CA ALA A 19 55.01 2.92 -24.73
C ALA A 19 54.82 1.41 -24.91
N GLN A 20 54.04 0.78 -24.04
CA GLN A 20 53.67 -0.62 -24.18
C GLN A 20 52.40 -0.73 -25.02
N LYS A 21 52.54 -1.39 -26.17
CA LYS A 21 51.47 -1.69 -27.13
C LYS A 21 50.61 -2.81 -26.56
N GLU A 22 49.41 -2.50 -26.08
CA GLU A 22 48.41 -3.52 -25.79
C GLU A 22 47.77 -4.01 -27.10
N VAL A 23 47.90 -5.30 -27.32
CA VAL A 23 47.30 -6.05 -28.43
C VAL A 23 45.85 -6.32 -28.04
N ALA A 24 44.91 -5.83 -28.85
CA ALA A 24 43.50 -6.14 -28.71
C ALA A 24 43.27 -7.66 -28.93
N VAL A 25 42.95 -8.37 -27.86
CA VAL A 25 42.43 -9.73 -27.91
C VAL A 25 40.95 -9.63 -28.30
N ILE A 26 40.64 -9.97 -29.54
CA ILE A 26 39.25 -10.12 -30.02
C ILE A 26 38.76 -11.44 -29.44
N SER A 27 37.97 -11.39 -28.36
CA SER A 27 37.25 -12.56 -27.86
C SER A 27 36.07 -12.88 -28.78
N GLU A 28 35.96 -14.14 -29.18
CA GLU A 28 34.85 -14.73 -29.94
C GLU A 28 33.47 -14.40 -29.31
N PRO A 29 32.39 -14.33 -30.11
CA PRO A 29 31.10 -13.88 -29.62
C PRO A 29 30.51 -14.94 -28.68
N LYS A 30 30.51 -14.63 -27.38
CA LYS A 30 29.75 -15.39 -26.39
C LYS A 30 28.28 -15.31 -26.77
N VAL A 31 27.71 -16.45 -27.17
CA VAL A 31 26.25 -16.61 -27.32
C VAL A 31 25.65 -16.27 -25.95
N ILE A 32 25.02 -15.10 -25.88
CA ILE A 32 24.26 -14.67 -24.72
C ILE A 32 22.98 -15.51 -24.77
N GLU A 33 22.88 -16.50 -23.89
CA GLU A 33 21.61 -17.12 -23.58
C GLU A 33 20.74 -16.02 -22.95
N ILE A 34 19.85 -15.45 -23.77
CA ILE A 34 18.88 -14.46 -23.32
C ILE A 34 17.92 -15.20 -22.40
N GLN A 35 18.17 -15.11 -21.10
CA GLN A 35 17.15 -15.40 -20.11
C GLN A 35 15.96 -14.48 -20.41
N PRO A 36 14.71 -14.98 -20.37
CA PRO A 36 13.55 -14.16 -20.70
C PRO A 36 13.52 -12.97 -19.74
N VAL A 37 13.71 -11.77 -20.31
CA VAL A 37 13.43 -10.51 -19.64
C VAL A 37 11.97 -10.60 -19.20
N ALA A 38 11.73 -10.56 -17.89
CA ALA A 38 10.39 -10.62 -17.34
C ALA A 38 9.48 -9.59 -18.03
N GLU A 39 8.37 -10.06 -18.59
CA GLU A 39 7.35 -9.21 -19.19
C GLU A 39 6.84 -8.16 -18.18
N PRO A 40 6.41 -6.97 -18.64
CA PRO A 40 6.02 -5.90 -17.75
C PRO A 40 4.81 -6.33 -16.89
N LYS A 41 5.02 -6.47 -15.58
CA LYS A 41 3.99 -6.73 -14.55
C LYS A 41 2.85 -5.71 -14.52
N THR A 42 2.93 -4.64 -15.32
CA THR A 42 1.95 -3.55 -15.38
C THR A 42 0.61 -4.02 -15.93
N ASP A 43 0.59 -5.00 -16.84
CA ASP A 43 -0.65 -5.42 -17.49
C ASP A 43 -1.46 -6.37 -16.60
N GLU A 44 -0.78 -7.30 -15.92
CA GLU A 44 -1.43 -8.24 -14.99
C GLU A 44 -1.98 -7.53 -13.74
N ASP A 45 -1.18 -6.68 -13.08
CA ASP A 45 -1.63 -5.90 -11.92
C ASP A 45 -2.82 -5.00 -12.29
N PHE A 46 -2.77 -4.36 -13.46
CA PHE A 46 -3.88 -3.56 -13.97
C PHE A 46 -5.15 -4.38 -14.20
N ILE A 47 -5.04 -5.56 -14.82
CA ILE A 47 -6.17 -6.47 -15.07
C ILE A 47 -6.79 -6.92 -13.75
N ILE A 48 -5.97 -7.32 -12.77
CA ILE A 48 -6.43 -7.76 -11.44
C ILE A 48 -7.17 -6.63 -10.73
N ARG A 49 -6.57 -5.43 -10.67
CA ARG A 49 -7.16 -4.27 -10.00
C ARG A 49 -8.46 -3.84 -10.67
N LYS A 50 -8.50 -3.85 -12.00
CA LYS A 50 -9.71 -3.57 -12.76
C LYS A 50 -10.82 -4.56 -12.42
N ALA A 51 -10.52 -5.86 -12.39
CA ALA A 51 -11.50 -6.89 -12.03
C ALA A 51 -12.05 -6.72 -10.59
N ILE A 52 -11.17 -6.38 -9.63
CA ILE A 52 -11.56 -6.07 -8.25
C ILE A 52 -12.52 -4.87 -8.20
N VAL A 53 -12.15 -3.77 -8.85
CA VAL A 53 -12.96 -2.52 -8.82
C VAL A 53 -14.30 -2.72 -9.53
N GLU A 54 -14.32 -3.38 -10.69
CA GLU A 54 -15.56 -3.70 -11.41
C GLU A 54 -16.48 -4.61 -10.58
N SER A 55 -15.93 -5.64 -9.93
CA SER A 55 -16.70 -6.51 -9.03
C SER A 55 -17.24 -5.74 -7.80
N ALA A 56 -16.42 -4.90 -7.16
CA ALA A 56 -16.85 -4.06 -6.05
C ALA A 56 -18.00 -3.11 -6.45
N LEU A 57 -17.89 -2.45 -7.61
CA LEU A 57 -18.91 -1.54 -8.14
C LEU A 57 -20.21 -2.27 -8.50
N LYS A 58 -20.15 -3.51 -9.00
CA LYS A 58 -21.34 -4.35 -9.27
C LYS A 58 -22.19 -4.57 -8.02
N TYR A 59 -21.59 -4.52 -6.83
CA TYR A 59 -22.26 -4.71 -5.54
C TYR A 59 -22.55 -3.43 -4.77
N LEU A 60 -22.24 -2.26 -5.35
CA LEU A 60 -22.58 -0.98 -4.75
C LEU A 60 -24.10 -0.88 -4.51
N ASN A 61 -24.48 -0.34 -3.35
CA ASN A 61 -25.85 -0.22 -2.89
C ASN A 61 -26.62 -1.53 -2.64
N LYS A 62 -25.95 -2.68 -2.73
CA LYS A 62 -26.55 -3.99 -2.40
C LYS A 62 -26.16 -4.45 -1.00
N ASN A 63 -26.76 -5.55 -0.56
CA ASN A 63 -26.49 -6.20 0.73
C ASN A 63 -25.69 -7.50 0.60
N ASP A 64 -25.28 -7.88 -0.62
CA ASP A 64 -24.41 -9.02 -0.88
C ASP A 64 -23.12 -8.92 -0.04
N GLY A 65 -22.67 -10.07 0.45
CA GLY A 65 -21.54 -10.17 1.38
C GLY A 65 -21.95 -10.02 2.86
N HIS A 66 -23.14 -9.48 3.16
CA HIS A 66 -23.77 -9.35 4.49
C HIS A 66 -23.04 -8.52 5.57
N ASP A 67 -21.71 -8.56 5.59
CA ASP A 67 -20.83 -7.77 6.45
C ASP A 67 -19.58 -7.30 5.68
N CYS A 68 -18.72 -6.50 6.34
CA CYS A 68 -17.56 -5.91 5.69
C CYS A 68 -16.58 -6.93 5.12
N SER A 69 -16.35 -8.02 5.85
CA SER A 69 -15.44 -9.09 5.47
C SER A 69 -16.04 -10.00 4.41
N GLY A 70 -17.34 -10.28 4.47
CA GLY A 70 -18.04 -11.09 3.47
C GLY A 70 -18.23 -10.33 2.15
N PHE A 71 -18.32 -9.00 2.18
CA PHE A 71 -18.23 -8.19 0.96
C PHE A 71 -16.85 -8.31 0.30
N VAL A 72 -15.78 -8.22 1.08
CA VAL A 72 -14.41 -8.43 0.56
C VAL A 72 -14.23 -9.85 0.03
N ASP A 73 -14.73 -10.85 0.74
CA ASP A 73 -14.65 -12.27 0.35
C ASP A 73 -15.39 -12.55 -0.97
N LEU A 74 -16.57 -11.96 -1.13
CA LEU A 74 -17.34 -12.02 -2.37
C LEU A 74 -16.56 -11.43 -3.56
N VAL A 75 -15.96 -10.25 -3.39
CA VAL A 75 -15.16 -9.62 -4.44
C VAL A 75 -13.88 -10.42 -4.71
N ASN A 76 -13.23 -10.94 -3.66
CA ASN A 76 -12.05 -11.79 -3.78
C ASN A 76 -12.34 -13.04 -4.63
N SER A 77 -13.42 -13.75 -4.33
CA SER A 77 -13.89 -14.91 -5.10
C SER A 77 -14.12 -14.57 -6.59
N GLN A 78 -14.69 -13.41 -6.89
CA GLN A 78 -14.99 -13.00 -8.26
C GLN A 78 -13.80 -12.44 -9.04
N SER A 79 -12.74 -12.05 -8.34
CA SER A 79 -11.52 -11.51 -8.92
C SER A 79 -10.39 -12.54 -8.96
N GLY A 80 -10.72 -13.84 -8.92
CA GLY A 80 -9.73 -14.92 -9.02
C GLY A 80 -8.89 -15.10 -7.76
N GLU A 81 -9.44 -14.74 -6.59
CA GLU A 81 -8.78 -14.82 -5.29
C GLU A 81 -7.53 -13.93 -5.19
N ALA A 82 -7.65 -12.70 -5.72
CA ALA A 82 -6.55 -11.77 -5.83
C ALA A 82 -5.90 -11.39 -4.49
N PHE A 83 -6.66 -11.30 -3.40
CA PHE A 83 -6.12 -10.92 -2.09
C PHE A 83 -5.54 -12.11 -1.34
N TYR A 84 -6.27 -13.22 -1.33
CA TYR A 84 -5.93 -14.43 -0.59
C TYR A 84 -6.66 -15.64 -1.16
N LYS A 85 -6.09 -16.83 -0.95
CA LYS A 85 -6.76 -18.10 -1.21
C LYS A 85 -7.81 -18.39 -0.13
N SER A 86 -9.06 -18.59 -0.55
CA SER A 86 -10.21 -18.67 0.37
C SER A 86 -10.10 -19.89 1.28
N ASP A 87 -9.53 -20.97 0.77
CA ASP A 87 -9.25 -22.20 1.51
C ASP A 87 -8.08 -22.06 2.48
N GLU A 88 -7.29 -20.98 2.44
CA GLU A 88 -6.20 -20.75 3.38
C GLU A 88 -6.57 -19.80 4.51
N LEU A 89 -7.65 -19.04 4.36
CA LEU A 89 -8.05 -17.99 5.30
C LEU A 89 -8.22 -18.52 6.74
N TYR A 90 -8.68 -19.76 6.91
CA TYR A 90 -8.87 -20.39 8.22
C TYR A 90 -7.58 -20.44 9.06
N LYS A 91 -6.40 -20.50 8.41
CA LYS A 91 -5.09 -20.58 9.06
C LYS A 91 -4.69 -19.28 9.76
N TYR A 92 -5.34 -18.16 9.42
CA TYR A 92 -4.95 -16.81 9.84
C TYR A 92 -5.88 -16.19 10.88
N PHE A 93 -6.89 -16.92 11.33
CA PHE A 93 -7.77 -16.50 12.42
C PHE A 93 -7.04 -16.56 13.77
N ASP A 94 -6.96 -15.43 14.46
CA ASP A 94 -6.55 -15.33 15.87
C ASP A 94 -7.76 -15.33 16.84
N ASN A 95 -8.96 -15.13 16.31
CA ASN A 95 -10.27 -15.20 16.95
C ASN A 95 -11.34 -15.47 15.86
N THR A 96 -12.58 -15.00 16.00
CA THR A 96 -13.65 -15.21 15.00
C THR A 96 -13.75 -14.10 13.93
N ASN A 97 -12.91 -13.08 13.98
CA ASN A 97 -12.99 -11.89 13.16
C ASN A 97 -12.29 -12.09 11.81
N ARG A 98 -13.08 -12.28 10.74
CA ARG A 98 -12.57 -12.48 9.39
C ARG A 98 -11.77 -11.29 8.86
N SER A 99 -12.14 -10.04 9.17
CA SER A 99 -11.36 -8.86 8.75
C SER A 99 -9.93 -8.91 9.28
N LYS A 100 -9.74 -9.42 10.50
CA LYS A 100 -8.43 -9.64 11.09
C LYS A 100 -7.68 -10.79 10.43
N ALA A 101 -8.36 -11.90 10.11
CA ALA A 101 -7.75 -13.01 9.37
C ALA A 101 -7.25 -12.56 7.99
N ILE A 102 -8.04 -11.77 7.26
CA ILE A 102 -7.64 -11.17 5.97
C ILE A 102 -6.39 -10.31 6.15
N PHE A 103 -6.37 -9.42 7.15
CA PHE A 103 -5.19 -8.61 7.44
C PHE A 103 -3.96 -9.46 7.75
N ASN A 104 -4.11 -10.54 8.53
CA ASN A 104 -3.01 -11.40 8.94
C ASN A 104 -2.38 -12.15 7.74
N ILE A 105 -3.19 -12.66 6.78
CA ILE A 105 -2.64 -13.26 5.56
C ILE A 105 -1.94 -12.22 4.69
N MET A 106 -2.56 -11.04 4.50
CA MET A 106 -1.97 -9.94 3.72
C MET A 106 -0.62 -9.50 4.29
N LYS A 107 -0.50 -9.48 5.63
CA LYS A 107 0.76 -9.21 6.33
C LYS A 107 1.80 -10.31 6.09
N THR A 108 1.40 -11.58 6.18
CA THR A 108 2.30 -12.72 6.01
C THR A 108 2.84 -12.82 4.58
N GLU A 109 2.01 -12.45 3.60
CA GLU A 109 2.36 -12.43 2.18
C GLU A 109 3.07 -11.14 1.73
N ASN A 110 3.47 -10.26 2.66
CA ASN A 110 4.12 -8.96 2.37
C ASN A 110 3.31 -8.06 1.43
N LYS A 111 1.98 -8.12 1.51
CA LYS A 111 1.07 -7.34 0.68
C LYS A 111 0.55 -6.06 1.34
N LEU A 112 0.95 -5.77 2.59
CA LEU A 112 0.62 -4.48 3.21
C LEU A 112 1.38 -3.33 2.51
N VAL A 113 0.68 -2.22 2.29
CA VAL A 113 1.21 -1.05 1.61
C VAL A 113 1.81 -0.08 2.62
N THR A 114 3.05 0.33 2.40
CA THR A 114 3.78 1.30 3.25
C THR A 114 3.69 2.74 2.75
N THR A 115 3.16 2.97 1.54
CA THR A 115 2.93 4.30 0.99
C THR A 115 1.71 4.97 1.64
N MET A 116 1.71 6.31 1.69
CA MET A 116 0.58 7.06 2.26
C MET A 116 -0.68 7.04 1.39
N LEU A 117 -0.55 6.82 0.07
CA LEU A 117 -1.67 6.74 -0.86
C LEU A 117 -1.79 5.32 -1.43
N PRO A 118 -2.98 4.71 -1.40
CA PRO A 118 -3.25 3.42 -2.02
C PRO A 118 -3.48 3.54 -3.52
N LYS A 119 -3.62 2.41 -4.19
CA LYS A 119 -4.15 2.30 -5.56
C LYS A 119 -5.59 1.79 -5.53
N ALA A 120 -6.35 2.08 -6.59
CA ALA A 120 -7.64 1.42 -6.80
C ALA A 120 -7.45 -0.11 -6.86
N GLY A 121 -8.34 -0.85 -6.21
CA GLY A 121 -8.24 -2.28 -6.00
C GLY A 121 -7.49 -2.72 -4.73
N ASP A 122 -6.89 -1.80 -3.96
CA ASP A 122 -6.34 -2.14 -2.65
C ASP A 122 -7.45 -2.33 -1.60
N LEU A 123 -7.17 -3.10 -0.56
CA LEU A 123 -7.96 -3.11 0.67
C LEU A 123 -7.59 -1.93 1.57
N VAL A 124 -8.56 -1.46 2.37
CA VAL A 124 -8.35 -0.52 3.47
C VAL A 124 -8.81 -1.16 4.77
N PHE A 125 -7.95 -1.16 5.80
CA PHE A 125 -8.20 -1.79 7.09
C PHE A 125 -8.36 -0.76 8.20
N PHE A 126 -9.28 -1.04 9.12
CA PHE A 126 -9.53 -0.22 10.29
C PHE A 126 -9.59 -1.06 11.57
N GLU A 127 -9.09 -0.50 12.65
CA GLU A 127 -9.07 -1.09 13.99
C GLU A 127 -10.13 -0.48 14.91
N ASP A 128 -10.55 -1.23 15.94
CA ASP A 128 -11.36 -0.71 17.05
C ASP A 128 -12.70 -0.01 16.68
N THR A 129 -13.27 -0.37 15.53
CA THR A 129 -14.57 0.16 15.06
C THR A 129 -15.75 -0.41 15.87
N LEU A 130 -15.61 -1.61 16.43
CA LEU A 130 -16.63 -2.28 17.26
C LEU A 130 -16.56 -1.91 18.75
N GLN A 131 -15.40 -1.45 19.22
CA GLN A 131 -15.20 -1.20 20.65
C GLN A 131 -15.95 0.06 21.11
N LYS A 132 -16.63 -0.07 22.25
CA LYS A 132 -17.25 1.04 23.00
C LYS A 132 -16.24 1.78 23.90
N THR A 133 -15.10 1.15 24.19
CA THR A 133 -14.08 1.59 25.16
C THR A 133 -12.84 2.20 24.47
N LYS A 134 -11.85 2.62 25.27
CA LYS A 134 -10.62 3.30 24.79
C LYS A 134 -9.86 2.46 23.75
N ARG A 135 -9.57 3.08 22.61
CA ARG A 135 -8.73 2.57 21.53
C ARG A 135 -7.34 2.21 22.06
N LYS A 136 -6.76 1.11 21.58
CA LYS A 136 -5.35 0.77 21.76
C LYS A 136 -4.65 0.87 20.40
N SER A 137 -4.23 2.08 20.05
CA SER A 137 -3.59 2.33 18.76
C SER A 137 -2.35 1.45 18.59
N GLY A 138 -2.21 0.83 17.42
CA GLY A 138 -1.10 -0.07 17.10
C GLY A 138 -1.24 -1.48 17.67
N SER A 139 -2.37 -1.80 18.32
CA SER A 139 -2.70 -3.19 18.66
C SER A 139 -3.06 -4.03 17.44
N PHE A 140 -3.34 -3.37 16.30
CA PHE A 140 -3.83 -4.00 15.08
C PHE A 140 -5.06 -4.88 15.34
N ASN A 141 -5.95 -4.46 16.24
CA ASN A 141 -7.24 -5.09 16.44
C ASN A 141 -8.17 -4.73 15.28
N ILE A 142 -7.87 -5.28 14.09
CA ILE A 142 -8.59 -5.02 12.85
C ILE A 142 -10.02 -5.52 12.99
N THR A 143 -10.99 -4.63 12.87
CA THR A 143 -12.41 -4.96 13.02
C THR A 143 -13.25 -4.58 11.81
N HIS A 144 -12.65 -3.91 10.82
CA HIS A 144 -13.38 -3.46 9.64
C HIS A 144 -12.44 -3.38 8.43
N VAL A 145 -13.01 -3.62 7.25
CA VAL A 145 -12.29 -3.63 5.98
C VAL A 145 -13.16 -3.08 4.85
N GLY A 146 -12.54 -2.51 3.83
CA GLY A 146 -13.19 -2.08 2.59
C GLY A 146 -12.25 -2.21 1.39
N ILE A 147 -12.75 -1.89 0.20
CA ILE A 147 -12.04 -1.95 -1.08
C ILE A 147 -11.94 -0.54 -1.66
N VAL A 148 -10.74 -0.07 -1.91
CA VAL A 148 -10.46 1.22 -2.54
C VAL A 148 -10.90 1.16 -4.01
N ILE A 149 -11.71 2.14 -4.42
CA ILE A 149 -12.20 2.23 -5.81
C ILE A 149 -11.63 3.45 -6.55
N GLN A 150 -11.17 4.47 -5.83
CA GLN A 150 -10.66 5.71 -6.39
C GLN A 150 -9.82 6.46 -5.37
N VAL A 151 -8.83 7.22 -5.84
CA VAL A 151 -8.09 8.21 -5.06
C VAL A 151 -8.13 9.52 -5.83
N ASP A 152 -8.64 10.58 -5.20
CA ASP A 152 -8.67 11.92 -5.78
C ASP A 152 -7.30 12.60 -5.70
N ASP A 153 -7.10 13.65 -6.50
CA ASP A 153 -5.86 14.45 -6.52
C ASP A 153 -5.47 15.05 -5.15
N ASP A 154 -6.47 15.32 -4.29
CA ASP A 154 -6.26 15.82 -2.93
C ASP A 154 -5.91 14.72 -1.90
N GLY A 155 -5.76 13.48 -2.36
CA GLY A 155 -5.48 12.29 -1.56
C GLY A 155 -6.71 11.68 -0.88
N THR A 156 -7.92 12.12 -1.24
CA THR A 156 -9.15 11.51 -0.71
C THR A 156 -9.36 10.14 -1.35
N VAL A 157 -9.29 9.11 -0.52
CA VAL A 157 -9.53 7.71 -0.88
C VAL A 157 -11.02 7.43 -0.76
N HIS A 158 -11.62 6.94 -1.85
CA HIS A 158 -12.98 6.42 -1.86
C HIS A 158 -12.93 4.91 -1.78
N PHE A 159 -13.68 4.33 -0.85
CA PHE A 159 -13.72 2.88 -0.66
C PHE A 159 -15.14 2.38 -0.50
N ILE A 160 -15.41 1.20 -1.04
CA ILE A 160 -16.65 0.48 -0.79
C ILE A 160 -16.45 -0.46 0.39
N HIS A 161 -17.41 -0.47 1.30
CA HIS A 161 -17.48 -1.42 2.40
C HIS A 161 -18.94 -1.73 2.69
N ASN A 162 -19.20 -2.90 3.26
CA ASN A 162 -20.48 -3.16 3.87
C ASN A 162 -20.52 -2.51 5.26
N ILE A 163 -21.49 -1.65 5.47
CA ILE A 163 -21.77 -1.06 6.78
C ILE A 163 -23.28 -1.03 7.01
N GLN A 164 -23.69 -1.57 8.15
CA GLN A 164 -25.12 -1.71 8.51
C GLN A 164 -25.90 -2.51 7.44
N GLY A 165 -25.30 -3.57 6.88
CA GLY A 165 -25.94 -4.46 5.93
C GLY A 165 -26.06 -3.92 4.51
N LYS A 166 -25.34 -2.85 4.15
CA LYS A 166 -25.34 -2.29 2.79
C LYS A 166 -23.93 -1.85 2.37
N ASN A 167 -23.59 -2.16 1.13
CA ASN A 167 -22.34 -1.75 0.48
C ASN A 167 -22.45 -0.27 0.06
N LYS A 168 -21.60 0.58 0.61
CA LYS A 168 -21.63 2.04 0.41
C LYS A 168 -20.23 2.56 0.15
N ILE A 169 -20.14 3.70 -0.54
CA ILE A 169 -18.90 4.46 -0.69
C ILE A 169 -18.75 5.38 0.52
N ASP A 170 -17.60 5.30 1.17
CA ASP A 170 -17.14 6.23 2.19
C ASP A 170 -15.77 6.82 1.81
N GLN A 171 -15.41 7.94 2.44
CA GLN A 171 -14.17 8.67 2.17
C GLN A 171 -13.19 8.59 3.33
N LEU A 172 -11.90 8.58 3.00
CA LEU A 172 -10.78 8.64 3.93
C LEU A 172 -9.69 9.56 3.35
N ASN A 173 -9.25 10.55 4.12
CA ASN A 173 -8.13 11.39 3.76
C ASN A 173 -7.21 11.57 4.96
N MET A 174 -6.06 10.87 4.92
CA MET A 174 -5.07 10.89 6.01
C MET A 174 -4.27 12.19 6.09
N LYS A 175 -4.18 12.96 4.99
CA LYS A 175 -3.58 14.31 5.02
C LYS A 175 -4.44 15.28 5.83
N PHE A 176 -5.75 15.06 5.86
CA PHE A 176 -6.71 15.88 6.61
C PHE A 176 -7.46 15.03 7.65
N ALA A 177 -6.74 14.21 8.41
CA ALA A 177 -7.29 13.19 9.30
C ALA A 177 -8.35 13.70 10.30
N ASP A 178 -8.20 14.93 10.80
CA ASP A 178 -9.12 15.51 11.78
C ASP A 178 -10.30 16.28 11.16
N SER A 179 -10.42 16.27 9.84
CA SER A 179 -11.46 17.02 9.10
C SER A 179 -12.47 16.07 8.48
N GLN A 180 -13.76 16.26 8.78
CA GLN A 180 -14.83 15.57 8.07
C GLN A 180 -15.04 16.18 6.67
N VAL A 181 -15.04 17.51 6.60
CA VAL A 181 -15.31 18.30 5.41
C VAL A 181 -14.18 19.29 5.17
N LEU A 182 -13.68 19.35 3.94
CA LEU A 182 -12.69 20.32 3.49
C LEU A 182 -13.28 21.07 2.29
N SER A 183 -13.37 22.40 2.37
CA SER A 183 -13.89 23.24 1.28
C SER A 183 -15.25 22.78 0.71
N GLY A 184 -16.14 22.30 1.57
CA GLY A 184 -17.47 21.79 1.19
C GLY A 184 -17.51 20.32 0.72
N LYS A 185 -16.36 19.67 0.52
CA LYS A 185 -16.24 18.25 0.16
C LYS A 185 -16.08 17.37 1.40
N ASN A 186 -16.81 16.26 1.49
CA ASN A 186 -16.53 15.24 2.51
C ASN A 186 -15.19 14.54 2.20
N VAL A 187 -14.26 14.58 3.15
CA VAL A 187 -12.92 13.97 3.03
C VAL A 187 -12.70 12.83 4.02
N ASN A 188 -13.50 12.76 5.08
CA ASN A 188 -13.54 11.62 6.00
C ASN A 188 -14.97 11.29 6.41
N SER A 189 -15.38 10.04 6.19
CA SER A 189 -16.67 9.50 6.66
C SER A 189 -16.60 9.03 8.12
N TYR A 190 -17.76 8.92 8.76
CA TYR A 190 -17.87 8.27 10.07
C TYR A 190 -18.06 6.76 9.91
N LEU A 191 -17.18 5.94 10.50
CA LEU A 191 -17.36 4.47 10.51
C LEU A 191 -18.33 3.98 11.58
N LYS A 192 -18.65 4.83 12.56
CA LYS A 192 -19.65 4.55 13.58
C LYS A 192 -20.34 5.81 14.04
N ARG A 193 -21.54 5.65 14.60
CA ARG A 193 -22.29 6.75 15.20
C ARG A 193 -21.42 7.46 16.23
N CYS A 194 -21.28 8.78 16.10
CA CYS A 194 -20.53 9.57 17.06
C CYS A 194 -21.43 9.99 18.25
N PRO A 195 -21.11 9.58 19.49
CA PRO A 195 -21.83 10.04 20.68
C PRO A 195 -21.66 11.55 20.93
N LYS A 196 -22.64 12.19 21.58
CA LYS A 196 -22.59 13.64 21.87
C LYS A 196 -21.41 14.05 22.76
N ASN A 197 -20.95 13.16 23.63
CA ASN A 197 -19.88 13.37 24.59
C ASN A 197 -18.50 12.97 24.05
N ARG A 198 -18.37 12.72 22.74
CA ARG A 198 -17.12 12.33 22.09
C ARG A 198 -16.72 13.39 21.08
N GLN A 199 -15.42 13.63 20.95
CA GLN A 199 -14.87 14.49 19.90
C GLN A 199 -15.22 13.89 18.53
N LYS A 200 -15.72 14.71 17.61
CA LYS A 200 -16.18 14.24 16.29
C LYS A 200 -15.05 13.53 15.52
N GLN A 201 -13.83 14.04 15.64
CA GLN A 201 -12.62 13.52 15.01
C GLN A 201 -12.35 12.07 15.41
N GLU A 202 -12.61 11.70 16.67
CA GLU A 202 -12.42 10.33 17.18
C GLU A 202 -13.47 9.32 16.68
N CYS A 203 -14.39 9.76 15.82
CA CYS A 203 -15.40 8.94 15.18
C CYS A 203 -15.19 8.83 13.65
N LEU A 204 -14.27 9.61 13.08
CA LEU A 204 -13.93 9.58 11.67
C LEU A 204 -13.18 8.30 11.31
N GLY A 205 -13.30 7.84 10.07
CA GLY A 205 -12.59 6.66 9.57
C GLY A 205 -11.07 6.78 9.70
N SER A 206 -10.53 7.99 9.51
CA SER A 206 -9.13 8.35 9.75
C SER A 206 -8.64 8.01 11.16
N PHE A 207 -9.49 8.17 12.18
CA PHE A 207 -9.16 7.79 13.54
C PHE A 207 -9.06 6.28 13.73
N PHE A 208 -9.68 5.47 12.88
CA PHE A 208 -9.61 4.00 12.96
C PHE A 208 -8.65 3.39 11.94
N PHE A 209 -8.08 4.18 11.03
CA PHE A 209 -7.23 3.69 9.95
C PHE A 209 -6.02 2.91 10.51
N SER A 210 -5.72 1.78 9.87
CA SER A 210 -4.59 0.92 10.21
C SER A 210 -3.60 0.77 9.07
N ALA A 211 -4.05 0.30 7.90
CA ALA A 211 -3.19 0.04 6.75
C ALA A 211 -4.01 -0.12 5.46
N TYR A 212 -3.31 -0.10 4.34
CA TYR A 212 -3.82 -0.63 3.07
C TYR A 212 -3.18 -1.98 2.74
N GLY A 213 -3.81 -2.79 1.90
CA GLY A 213 -3.30 -4.07 1.41
C GLY A 213 -3.47 -4.20 -0.11
N ALA A 214 -2.40 -4.52 -0.83
CA ALA A 214 -2.43 -4.69 -2.27
C ALA A 214 -2.80 -6.15 -2.65
N PRO A 215 -3.50 -6.39 -3.77
CA PRO A 215 -3.79 -7.75 -4.24
C PRO A 215 -2.49 -8.49 -4.63
N THR A 216 -1.53 -7.77 -5.19
CA THR A 216 -0.20 -8.27 -5.54
C THR A 216 0.82 -7.79 -4.50
N PRO A 217 1.85 -8.59 -4.16
CA PRO A 217 2.93 -8.13 -3.28
C PRO A 217 3.56 -6.86 -3.86
N ASN A 218 3.74 -5.84 -3.02
CA ASN A 218 4.52 -4.68 -3.42
C ASN A 218 5.97 -5.14 -3.58
N GLU A 219 6.68 -4.66 -4.61
CA GLU A 219 8.11 -4.92 -4.73
C GLU A 219 8.79 -4.55 -3.40
N TYR A 220 9.68 -5.43 -2.94
CA TYR A 220 10.49 -5.20 -1.75
C TYR A 220 11.23 -3.87 -1.89
N ILE A 221 10.72 -2.80 -1.29
CA ILE A 221 11.58 -1.67 -0.95
C ILE A 221 12.29 -2.11 0.32
N GLU A 222 13.51 -2.64 0.17
CA GLU A 222 14.45 -2.65 1.28
C GLU A 222 14.54 -1.21 1.81
N LEU A 223 13.95 -0.97 2.98
CA LEU A 223 14.22 0.25 3.72
C LEU A 223 15.71 0.23 4.02
N SER A 224 16.43 1.25 3.54
CA SER A 224 17.85 1.44 3.85
C SER A 224 18.04 1.26 5.35
N LYS A 225 18.81 0.25 5.73
CA LYS A 225 19.35 0.17 7.08
C LYS A 225 20.28 1.37 7.22
N ASN A 226 19.83 2.38 7.96
CA ASN A 226 20.76 3.30 8.61
C ASN A 226 21.57 2.51 9.63
#